data_AF-A0A1C6IKG4-F1
#
_entry.id   AF-A0A1C6IKG4-F1
#
_cell.length_a   1.000
_cell.length_b   1.000
_cell.length_c   1.000
_cell.angle_alpha   90.00
_cell.angle_beta   90.00
_cell.angle_gamma   90.00
#
_symmetry.space_group_name_H-M   'P 1'
#
loop_
_entity.id
_entity.type
_entity.pdbx_description
1 polymer ?
#
loop_
_entity_poly.entity_id
_entity_poly.type
_entity_poly.pdbx_seq_one_letter_code
_entity_poly.pdbx_strand_id
1 'polypeptide(L)'
;MSLEVVGFYRDAESLYDECKKCISYYSVIILSNGARVEGIIESVDDDNISMLVAEEVVESDYEDEMNRQKYMGNRQPGRFRRFGRRNFPMKNVNNARPLRFPYIVPLYPVYPYPYPYPFYPY
;
A
#
# COMPACT_ATOMS: atom_id res chain seq x y z
N MET A 1 13.20 32.79 -15.09
CA MET A 1 13.42 31.95 -13.90
C MET A 1 13.43 30.51 -14.35
N SER A 2 14.62 29.92 -14.54
CA SER A 2 14.81 28.51 -14.85
C SER A 2 14.69 27.73 -13.55
N LEU A 3 13.67 26.87 -13.44
CA LEU A 3 13.63 25.85 -12.39
C LEU A 3 14.78 24.88 -12.69
N GLU A 4 15.86 25.01 -11.93
CA GLU A 4 16.93 24.02 -11.90
C GLU A 4 16.32 22.71 -11.39
N VAL A 5 15.97 21.83 -12.32
CA VAL A 5 15.70 20.43 -12.02
C VAL A 5 17.02 19.89 -11.51
N VAL A 6 17.16 19.86 -10.18
CA VAL A 6 18.23 19.15 -9.49
C VAL A 6 18.04 17.68 -9.83
N GLY A 7 18.62 17.29 -10.97
CA GLY A 7 18.80 15.90 -11.34
C GLY A 7 19.77 15.33 -10.33
N PHE A 8 19.23 14.77 -9.24
CA PHE A 8 19.95 13.77 -8.48
C PHE A 8 20.41 12.74 -9.51
N TYR A 9 21.72 12.69 -9.77
CA TYR A 9 22.32 11.65 -10.58
C TYR A 9 21.86 10.33 -9.96
N ARG A 10 20.91 9.70 -10.63
CA ARG A 10 20.50 8.35 -10.30
C ARG A 10 21.61 7.46 -10.81
N ASP A 11 22.40 6.92 -9.89
CA ASP A 11 23.20 5.76 -10.22
C ASP A 11 22.20 4.62 -10.48
N ALA A 12 21.93 4.34 -11.76
CA ALA A 12 20.98 3.30 -12.16
C ALA A 12 21.34 1.93 -11.54
N GLU A 13 22.64 1.68 -11.36
CA GLU A 13 23.18 0.53 -10.66
C GLU A 13 22.79 0.50 -9.17
N SER A 14 22.83 1.65 -8.49
CA SER A 14 22.39 1.75 -7.09
C SER A 14 20.89 1.51 -6.94
N LEU A 15 20.07 1.98 -7.89
CA LEU A 15 18.63 1.79 -7.87
C LEU A 15 18.24 0.34 -8.16
N TYR A 16 18.95 -0.31 -9.09
CA TYR A 16 18.79 -1.74 -9.35
C TYR A 16 19.05 -2.54 -8.07
N ASP A 17 20.14 -2.25 -7.37
CA ASP A 17 20.49 -2.90 -6.10
C ASP A 17 19.47 -2.63 -4.99
N GLU A 18 18.95 -1.40 -4.90
CA GLU A 18 17.85 -1.05 -3.98
C GLU A 18 16.59 -1.88 -4.26
N CYS A 19 16.18 -1.97 -5.52
CA CYS A 19 15.02 -2.76 -5.92
C CYS A 19 15.24 -4.25 -5.63
N LYS A 20 16.44 -4.76 -5.87
CA LYS A 20 16.81 -6.15 -5.60
C LYS A 20 16.76 -6.49 -4.12
N LYS A 21 17.15 -5.57 -3.23
CA LYS A 21 17.00 -5.70 -1.78
C LYS A 21 15.54 -5.73 -1.33
N CYS A 22 14.62 -5.20 -2.14
CA CYS A 22 13.19 -5.13 -1.85
C CYS A 22 12.40 -6.34 -2.39
N ILE A 23 13.05 -7.29 -3.07
CA ILE A 23 12.40 -8.52 -3.56
C ILE A 23 11.80 -9.29 -2.37
N SER A 24 10.59 -9.81 -2.55
CA SER A 24 9.79 -10.54 -1.56
C SER A 24 9.33 -9.71 -0.35
N TYR A 25 9.64 -8.41 -0.30
CA TYR A 25 9.13 -7.51 0.74
C TYR A 25 7.97 -6.67 0.22
N TYR A 26 7.01 -6.38 1.12
CA TYR A 26 6.03 -5.34 0.85
C TYR A 26 6.75 -3.98 0.79
N SER A 27 6.76 -3.38 -0.39
CA SER A 27 7.61 -2.27 -0.74
C SER A 27 6.80 -1.17 -1.41
N VAL A 28 7.31 0.05 -1.33
CA VAL A 28 6.77 1.21 -2.04
C VAL A 28 7.76 1.62 -3.10
N ILE A 29 7.28 1.65 -4.33
CA ILE A 29 8.00 2.18 -5.48
C ILE A 29 7.48 3.59 -5.74
N ILE A 30 8.39 4.54 -5.84
CA ILE A 30 8.09 5.89 -6.32
C ILE A 30 8.37 5.88 -7.82
N LEU A 31 7.47 6.42 -8.64
CA LEU A 31 7.65 6.53 -10.08
C LEU A 31 8.21 7.91 -10.47
N SER A 32 8.67 8.05 -11.71
CA SER A 32 9.22 9.30 -12.26
C SER A 32 8.23 10.45 -12.32
N ASN A 33 6.94 10.14 -12.44
CA ASN A 33 5.85 11.09 -12.30
C ASN A 33 5.49 11.43 -10.84
N GLY A 34 6.21 10.88 -9.85
CA GLY A 34 5.94 11.07 -8.43
C GLY A 34 4.85 10.17 -7.86
N ALA A 35 4.18 9.36 -8.69
CA ALA A 35 3.17 8.42 -8.22
C ALA A 35 3.80 7.35 -7.32
N ARG A 36 3.06 6.92 -6.30
CA ARG A 36 3.49 5.88 -5.36
C ARG A 36 2.71 4.61 -5.63
N VAL A 37 3.43 3.52 -5.81
CA VAL A 37 2.85 2.18 -6.00
C VAL A 37 3.30 1.32 -4.84
N GLU A 38 2.34 0.69 -4.16
CA GLU A 38 2.62 -0.26 -3.09
C GLU A 38 2.37 -1.68 -3.57
N GLY A 39 3.12 -2.64 -3.04
CA GLY A 39 2.97 -4.03 -3.43
C GLY A 39 4.14 -4.90 -2.97
N ILE A 40 4.23 -6.12 -3.50
CA ILE A 40 5.36 -7.01 -3.26
C ILE A 40 6.16 -7.13 -4.56
N ILE A 41 7.47 -6.84 -4.52
CA ILE A 41 8.34 -7.02 -5.67
C ILE A 41 8.65 -8.51 -5.81
N GLU A 42 8.40 -9.07 -6.99
CA GLU A 42 8.60 -10.50 -7.26
C GLU A 42 9.92 -10.75 -7.98
N SER A 43 10.24 -9.91 -8.98
CA SER A 43 11.51 -9.98 -9.69
C SER A 43 11.95 -8.60 -10.18
N VAL A 44 13.25 -8.45 -10.36
CA VAL A 44 13.90 -7.25 -10.90
C VAL A 44 14.83 -7.70 -12.01
N ASP A 45 14.46 -7.35 -13.24
CA ASP A 45 15.29 -7.52 -14.44
C ASP A 45 16.00 -6.20 -14.76
N ASP A 46 16.92 -6.21 -15.71
CA ASP A 46 17.72 -5.03 -16.09
C ASP A 46 16.82 -3.84 -16.53
N ASP A 47 15.74 -4.15 -17.25
CA ASP A 47 14.83 -3.14 -17.82
C ASP A 47 13.49 -3.01 -17.09
N ASN A 48 13.08 -4.00 -16.29
CA ASN A 48 11.73 -4.09 -15.74
C ASN A 48 11.69 -4.63 -14.32
N ILE A 49 10.73 -4.15 -13.54
CA ILE A 49 10.38 -4.67 -12.21
C ILE A 49 9.01 -5.31 -12.29
N SER A 50 8.92 -6.57 -11.89
CA SER A 50 7.65 -7.29 -11.75
C SER A 50 7.17 -7.18 -10.30
N MET A 51 5.98 -6.61 -10.10
CA MET A 51 5.42 -6.34 -8.77
C MET A 51 3.97 -6.79 -8.67
N LEU A 52 3.63 -7.43 -7.55
CA LEU A 52 2.26 -7.65 -7.11
C LEU A 52 1.73 -6.38 -6.44
N VAL A 53 1.05 -5.54 -7.21
CA VAL A 53 0.53 -4.25 -6.76
C VAL A 53 -0.70 -4.44 -5.89
N ALA A 54 -0.72 -3.80 -4.73
CA ALA A 54 -1.84 -3.81 -3.81
C ALA A 54 -2.90 -2.79 -4.28
N GLU A 55 -3.88 -3.26 -5.04
CA GLU A 55 -5.04 -2.49 -5.48
C GLU A 55 -6.12 -2.54 -4.39
N GLU A 56 -6.66 -1.38 -4.00
CA GLU A 56 -7.86 -1.33 -3.16
C GLU A 56 -9.07 -1.70 -4.02
N VAL A 57 -9.79 -2.76 -3.64
CA VAL A 57 -11.01 -3.19 -4.30
C VAL A 57 -12.16 -3.15 -3.32
N VAL A 58 -13.29 -2.61 -3.79
CA VAL A 58 -14.52 -2.50 -3.02
C VAL A 58 -15.40 -3.69 -3.37
N GLU A 59 -15.95 -4.36 -2.34
CA GLU A 59 -16.82 -5.53 -2.49
C GLU A 59 -18.02 -5.31 -3.43
N SER A 60 -18.45 -4.06 -3.59
CA SER A 60 -19.51 -3.67 -4.54
C SER A 60 -19.19 -4.02 -6.00
N ASP A 61 -17.92 -4.03 -6.40
CA ASP A 61 -17.52 -4.29 -7.78
C ASP A 61 -17.67 -5.78 -8.18
N TYR A 62 -17.91 -6.66 -7.20
CA TYR A 62 -18.19 -8.08 -7.38
C TYR A 62 -19.67 -8.44 -7.16
N GLU A 63 -20.55 -7.45 -6.93
CA GLU A 63 -21.98 -7.69 -6.64
C GLU A 63 -22.75 -8.37 -7.77
N ASP A 64 -22.24 -8.38 -9.00
CA ASP A 64 -22.87 -9.12 -10.11
C ASP A 64 -22.79 -10.65 -9.91
N GLU A 65 -21.82 -11.17 -9.14
CA GLU A 65 -21.71 -12.61 -8.83
C GLU A 65 -22.27 -13.01 -7.46
N MET A 66 -22.41 -12.08 -6.51
CA MET A 66 -22.67 -12.40 -5.11
C MET A 66 -24.09 -12.04 -4.64
N ASN A 67 -25.10 -12.40 -5.43
CA ASN A 67 -26.52 -12.17 -5.15
C ASN A 67 -27.10 -13.00 -3.96
N ARG A 68 -26.26 -13.48 -3.03
CA ARG A 68 -26.68 -14.36 -1.90
C ARG A 68 -26.50 -13.77 -0.51
N GLN A 69 -25.84 -12.63 -0.32
CA GLN A 69 -25.59 -12.07 1.02
C GLN A 69 -26.35 -10.78 1.37
N LYS A 70 -27.22 -10.29 0.49
CA LYS A 70 -28.00 -9.05 0.70
C LYS A 70 -29.05 -9.07 1.85
N TYR A 71 -29.15 -10.14 2.63
CA TYR A 71 -30.21 -10.31 3.63
C TYR A 71 -29.82 -10.02 5.10
N MET A 72 -28.60 -9.53 5.40
CA MET A 72 -28.25 -9.15 6.78
C MET A 72 -27.55 -7.78 6.87
N GLY A 73 -28.35 -6.77 7.21
CA GLY A 73 -28.01 -5.57 8.00
C GLY A 73 -26.71 -4.82 7.66
N ASN A 74 -26.84 -3.63 7.06
CA ASN A 74 -25.92 -2.48 7.17
C ASN A 74 -24.41 -2.80 7.20
N ARG A 75 -23.92 -3.76 6.41
CA ARG A 75 -22.48 -3.94 6.23
C ARG A 75 -21.99 -2.94 5.19
N GLN A 76 -21.14 -2.02 5.62
CA GLN A 76 -20.30 -1.27 4.69
C GLN A 76 -19.55 -2.28 3.82
N PRO A 77 -19.45 -2.04 2.50
CA PRO A 77 -18.74 -2.95 1.61
C PRO A 77 -17.33 -3.18 2.15
N GLY A 78 -16.93 -4.43 2.29
CA GLY A 78 -15.57 -4.79 2.65
C GLY A 78 -14.60 -4.17 1.65
N ARG A 79 -13.53 -3.57 2.15
CA ARG A 79 -12.40 -3.12 1.34
C ARG A 79 -11.29 -4.14 1.50
N PHE A 80 -10.90 -4.76 0.40
CA PHE A 80 -9.80 -5.72 0.39
C PHE A 80 -8.70 -5.24 -0.55
N ARG A 81 -7.45 -5.62 -0.24
CA ARG A 81 -6.32 -5.39 -1.12
C ARG A 81 -6.18 -6.59 -2.06
N ARG A 82 -6.38 -6.36 -3.35
CA ARG A 82 -6.09 -7.36 -4.39
C ARG A 82 -4.67 -7.16 -4.88
N PHE A 83 -3.91 -8.24 -4.98
CA PHE A 83 -2.54 -8.21 -5.47
C PHE A 83 -2.52 -8.54 -6.96
N GLY A 84 -2.50 -7.50 -7.79
CA GLY A 84 -2.43 -7.62 -9.25
C GLY A 84 -0.99 -7.55 -9.75
N ARG A 85 -0.56 -8.51 -10.57
CA ARG A 85 0.78 -8.49 -11.16
C ARG A 85 0.88 -7.39 -12.21
N ARG A 86 1.83 -6.47 -12.04
CA ARG A 86 2.13 -5.38 -12.97
C ARG A 86 3.63 -5.26 -13.18
N ASN A 87 4.00 -4.86 -14.39
CA ASN A 87 5.39 -4.63 -14.77
C ASN A 87 5.63 -3.13 -14.88
N PHE A 88 6.71 -2.67 -14.25
CA PHE A 88 7.13 -1.28 -14.29
C PHE A 88 8.51 -1.19 -14.92
N PRO A 89 8.70 -0.35 -15.95
CA PRO A 89 10.01 -0.22 -16.57
C PRO A 89 10.96 0.53 -15.62
N MET A 90 12.18 0.03 -15.49
CA MET A 90 13.19 0.52 -14.54
C MET A 90 13.47 2.03 -14.72
N LYS A 91 13.48 2.50 -15.96
CA LYS A 91 13.61 3.93 -16.31
C LYS A 91 12.53 4.84 -15.68
N ASN A 92 11.36 4.28 -15.35
CA ASN A 92 10.27 5.03 -14.74
C ASN A 92 10.31 4.96 -13.21
N VAL A 93 11.28 4.26 -12.61
CA VAL A 93 11.36 4.10 -11.17
C VAL A 93 12.28 5.14 -10.55
N ASN A 94 11.65 5.88 -9.63
CA ASN A 94 12.13 6.73 -8.55
C ASN A 94 13.25 6.21 -7.64
N ASN A 95 12.83 5.20 -6.90
CA ASN A 95 13.31 4.79 -5.59
C ASN A 95 12.41 3.61 -5.21
N ALA A 96 13.00 2.60 -4.59
CA ALA A 96 12.26 1.52 -3.97
C ALA A 96 12.68 1.40 -2.51
N ARG A 97 11.71 1.24 -1.62
CA ARG A 97 11.97 1.01 -0.20
C ARG A 97 11.02 -0.03 0.38
N PRO A 98 11.51 -0.92 1.27
CA PRO A 98 10.63 -1.82 1.99
C PRO A 98 9.80 -1.02 3.00
N LEU A 99 8.51 -1.32 3.09
CA LEU A 99 7.71 -0.85 4.21
C LEU A 99 8.09 -1.68 5.43
N ARG A 100 8.54 -0.97 6.47
CA ARG A 100 8.80 -1.58 7.77
C ARG A 100 7.46 -1.93 8.41
N PHE A 101 7.01 -3.16 8.23
CA PHE A 101 6.01 -3.78 9.09
C PHE A 101 6.70 -4.24 10.39
N PRO A 102 6.03 -4.20 11.55
CA PRO A 102 4.64 -3.85 11.75
C PRO A 102 4.44 -2.33 11.83
N TYR A 103 3.27 -1.85 11.42
CA TYR A 103 2.79 -0.57 11.93
C TYR A 103 3.00 -0.59 13.44
N ILE A 104 3.79 0.34 13.99
CA ILE A 104 3.69 0.67 15.41
C ILE A 104 2.30 1.30 15.53
N VAL A 105 1.27 0.46 15.56
CA VAL A 105 -0.05 0.85 16.04
C VAL A 105 0.24 1.15 17.51
N PRO A 106 0.10 2.40 17.98
CA PRO A 106 0.14 2.63 19.41
C PRO A 106 -0.88 1.66 20.01
N LEU A 107 -0.40 0.78 20.90
CA LEU A 107 -1.23 -0.16 21.65
C LEU A 107 -2.32 0.67 22.34
N TYR A 108 -3.50 0.70 21.72
CA TYR A 108 -4.73 1.30 22.22
C TYR A 108 -4.68 2.82 22.46
N PRO A 109 -5.68 3.60 22.01
CA PRO A 109 -6.00 4.80 22.75
C PRO A 109 -6.38 4.35 24.16
N VAL A 110 -5.55 4.66 25.16
CA VAL A 110 -5.97 4.66 26.56
C VAL A 110 -7.09 5.69 26.63
N TYR A 111 -8.32 5.26 26.44
CA TYR A 111 -9.50 6.06 26.74
C TYR A 111 -9.58 6.14 28.27
N PRO A 112 -9.33 7.31 28.89
CA PRO A 112 -9.64 7.48 30.29
C PRO A 112 -11.13 7.85 30.34
N TYR A 113 -12.01 6.84 30.35
CA TYR A 113 -13.41 7.08 30.68
C TYR A 113 -13.67 6.60 32.11
N PRO A 114 -13.70 7.51 33.10
CA PRO A 114 -14.43 7.26 34.32
C PRO A 114 -15.90 7.55 34.03
N TYR A 115 -16.69 6.53 33.71
CA TYR A 115 -18.15 6.67 33.81
C TYR A 115 -18.54 6.40 35.27
N PRO A 116 -19.06 7.38 36.02
CA PRO A 116 -19.72 7.10 37.27
C PRO A 116 -21.07 6.47 36.94
N TYR A 117 -21.32 5.28 37.49
CA TYR A 117 -22.65 4.67 37.47
C TYR A 117 -23.65 5.63 38.15
N PRO A 118 -24.80 5.97 37.53
CA PRO A 118 -25.84 6.69 38.22
C PRO A 118 -26.52 5.74 39.22
N PHE A 119 -26.39 6.07 40.50
CA PHE A 119 -27.12 5.42 41.60
C PHE A 119 -28.59 5.86 41.55
N TYR A 120 -29.50 4.91 41.34
CA TYR A 120 -30.94 5.14 41.50
C TYR A 120 -31.39 4.56 42.85
N PRO A 121 -31.78 5.39 43.84
CA PRO A 121 -32.44 4.90 45.03
C PRO A 121 -33.89 4.51 44.71
N TYR A 122 -34.34 3.41 45.34
CA TYR A 122 -35.74 3.00 45.39
C TYR A 122 -36.57 3.96 46.26
#